data_AF-A0A317XGR2-F1
#
_entry.id   AF-A0A317XGR2-F1
#
_cell.length_a   1.000
_cell.length_b   1.000
_cell.length_c   1.000
_cell.angle_alpha   90.00
_cell.angle_beta   90.00
_cell.angle_gamma   90.00
#
_symmetry.space_group_name_H-M   'P 1'
#
loop_
_entity.id
_entity.type
_entity.pdbx_description
1 polymer ?
#
loop_
_entity_poly.entity_id
_entity_poly.type
_entity_poly.pdbx_seq_one_letter_code
_entity_poly.pdbx_strand_id
1 'polypeptide(L)'
;MKFTAAFVAVAAAAVSMVSAAPLETDNLDYPPAVLRAIEEREVEAMELAKRDNTAPTSPLTSYTQYQFPAQLAQTAYCGQAVGSTVGDATLLWTAGDGRSIPMTYVAYSSSRGIVVAHQGTNTSSFSSILNDADFGLDAADSRLSYLGSDVKIHGGFQDTWLRTADSILAQVKSALTKYPGSAVFTVGHSLGASISLLDALYLKQQLSGTSVTSIGFGLPRTGNVAFANAVDQKLAGYTHINNGRDPVPRLPPAVSYQHASGEIWINPANGLAAVTCPGQENENCIRSVNPLTYNVDDHTGTYFKVHIAGRGANCPAVIS
;
A
#
# COMPACT_ATOMS: atom_id res chain seq x y z
N MET A 1 -12.89 -59.50 32.77
CA MET A 1 -14.14 -59.70 32.02
C MET A 1 -14.83 -58.34 31.91
N LYS A 2 -14.83 -57.78 30.69
CA LYS A 2 -15.60 -56.62 30.17
C LYS A 2 -15.57 -55.28 30.93
N PHE A 3 -14.77 -54.36 30.38
CA PHE A 3 -14.96 -52.92 30.50
C PHE A 3 -16.28 -52.51 29.81
N THR A 4 -17.16 -51.82 30.52
CA THR A 4 -18.36 -51.20 29.96
C THR A 4 -18.05 -49.74 29.63
N ALA A 5 -17.98 -49.41 28.34
CA ALA A 5 -17.86 -48.04 27.86
C ALA A 5 -19.25 -47.38 27.94
N ALA A 6 -19.36 -46.30 28.73
CA ALA A 6 -20.53 -45.43 28.72
C ALA A 6 -20.42 -44.46 27.54
N PHE A 7 -21.25 -44.66 26.52
CA PHE A 7 -21.47 -43.68 25.45
C PHE A 7 -22.30 -42.53 26.01
N VAL A 8 -21.70 -41.33 26.11
CA VAL A 8 -22.44 -40.08 26.30
C VAL A 8 -22.94 -39.67 24.92
N ALA A 9 -24.24 -39.82 24.67
CA ALA A 9 -24.89 -39.26 23.50
C ALA A 9 -25.00 -37.74 23.67
N VAL A 10 -24.19 -37.00 22.92
CA VAL A 10 -24.37 -35.55 22.76
C VAL A 10 -25.52 -35.35 21.79
N ALA A 11 -26.67 -34.90 22.30
CA ALA A 11 -27.78 -34.46 21.46
C ALA A 11 -27.34 -33.24 20.64
N ALA A 12 -27.18 -33.43 19.33
CA ALA A 12 -27.01 -32.33 18.39
C ALA A 12 -28.30 -31.51 18.35
N ALA A 13 -28.26 -30.29 18.89
CA ALA A 13 -29.32 -29.32 18.68
C ALA A 13 -29.30 -28.93 17.20
N ALA A 14 -30.30 -29.38 16.44
CA ALA A 14 -30.54 -28.94 15.07
C ALA A 14 -30.95 -27.46 15.10
N VAL A 15 -30.01 -26.57 14.78
CA VAL A 15 -30.32 -25.18 14.45
C VAL A 15 -31.08 -25.22 13.13
N SER A 16 -32.40 -25.05 13.19
CA SER A 16 -33.19 -24.83 11.98
C SER A 16 -32.73 -23.51 11.36
N MET A 17 -32.02 -23.60 10.23
CA MET A 17 -31.78 -22.43 9.39
C MET A 17 -33.14 -21.97 8.87
N VAL A 18 -33.61 -20.84 9.39
CA VAL A 18 -34.72 -20.11 8.77
C VAL A 18 -34.17 -19.60 7.44
N SER A 19 -34.48 -20.32 6.37
CA SER A 19 -34.32 -19.82 5.00
C SER A 19 -35.30 -18.66 4.85
N ALA A 20 -34.79 -17.44 4.85
CA ALA A 20 -35.57 -16.29 4.41
C ALA A 20 -35.77 -16.44 2.90
N ALA A 21 -36.99 -16.78 2.47
CA ALA A 21 -37.36 -16.66 1.08
C ALA A 21 -37.28 -15.17 0.70
N PRO A 22 -36.65 -14.81 -0.44
CA PRO A 22 -36.73 -13.44 -0.93
C PRO A 22 -38.21 -13.06 -1.12
N LEU A 23 -38.55 -11.83 -0.74
CA LEU A 23 -39.86 -11.27 -1.07
C LEU A 23 -40.02 -11.31 -2.59
N GLU A 24 -41.18 -11.72 -3.10
CA GLU A 24 -41.50 -11.62 -4.53
C GLU A 24 -41.33 -10.15 -4.96
N THR A 25 -40.29 -9.86 -5.73
CA THR A 25 -39.93 -8.50 -6.16
C THR A 25 -40.68 -8.04 -7.41
N ASP A 26 -41.67 -8.80 -7.88
CA ASP A 26 -42.41 -8.44 -9.08
C ASP A 26 -43.50 -7.41 -8.74
N ASN A 27 -43.19 -6.14 -9.04
CA ASN A 27 -44.04 -4.95 -9.06
C ASN A 27 -44.19 -4.14 -7.76
N LEU A 28 -43.07 -3.71 -7.16
CA LEU A 28 -43.09 -2.51 -6.31
C LEU A 28 -42.78 -1.28 -7.18
N ASP A 29 -43.78 -0.40 -7.35
CA ASP A 29 -43.66 0.85 -8.11
C ASP A 29 -42.93 1.90 -7.24
N TYR A 30 -41.60 1.81 -7.22
CA TYR A 30 -40.77 2.71 -6.43
C TYR A 30 -40.77 4.13 -7.01
N PRO A 31 -40.74 5.18 -6.16
CA PRO A 31 -40.58 6.55 -6.63
C PRO A 31 -39.31 6.69 -7.51
N PRO A 32 -39.30 7.56 -8.52
CA PRO A 32 -38.17 7.70 -9.45
C PRO A 32 -36.80 7.95 -8.80
N ALA A 33 -36.77 8.63 -7.64
CA ALA A 33 -35.53 8.84 -6.88
C ALA A 33 -34.99 7.55 -6.24
N VAL A 34 -35.87 6.65 -5.82
CA VAL A 34 -35.50 5.34 -5.25
C VAL A 34 -35.02 4.40 -6.36
N LEU A 35 -35.69 4.39 -7.52
CA LEU A 35 -35.22 3.65 -8.70
C LEU A 35 -33.83 4.10 -9.14
N ARG A 36 -33.59 5.42 -9.19
CA ARG A 36 -32.26 5.97 -9.49
C ARG A 36 -31.21 5.54 -8.46
N ALA A 37 -31.55 5.55 -7.17
CA ALA A 37 -30.62 5.09 -6.12
C ALA A 37 -30.36 3.56 -6.18
N ILE A 38 -31.33 2.77 -6.63
CA ILE A 38 -31.16 1.33 -6.88
C ILE A 38 -30.25 1.13 -8.10
N GLU A 39 -30.51 1.80 -9.22
CA GLU A 39 -29.63 1.76 -10.41
C GLU A 39 -28.21 2.22 -10.09
N GLU A 40 -28.04 3.31 -9.33
CA GLU A 40 -26.72 3.79 -8.89
C GLU A 40 -25.99 2.73 -8.05
N ARG A 41 -26.69 2.05 -7.14
CA ARG A 41 -26.13 0.95 -6.34
C ARG A 41 -25.87 -0.31 -7.15
N GLU A 42 -26.68 -0.62 -8.15
CA GLU A 42 -26.47 -1.74 -9.06
C GLU A 42 -25.29 -1.49 -9.99
N VAL A 43 -25.12 -0.26 -10.48
CA VAL A 43 -23.93 0.18 -11.23
C VAL A 43 -22.70 0.13 -10.34
N GLU A 44 -22.77 0.61 -9.09
CA GLU A 44 -21.68 0.51 -8.12
C GLU A 44 -21.31 -0.96 -7.84
N ALA A 45 -22.31 -1.83 -7.61
CA ALA A 45 -22.12 -3.26 -7.39
C ALA A 45 -21.56 -3.97 -8.64
N MET A 46 -21.96 -3.57 -9.84
CA MET A 46 -21.48 -4.12 -11.10
C MET A 46 -20.05 -3.65 -11.42
N GLU A 47 -19.70 -2.41 -11.09
CA GLU A 47 -18.32 -1.88 -11.15
C GLU A 47 -17.43 -2.50 -10.07
N LEU A 48 -17.97 -2.88 -8.92
CA LEU A 48 -17.27 -3.69 -7.91
C LEU A 48 -17.06 -5.13 -8.39
N ALA A 49 -18.05 -5.77 -9.03
CA ALA A 49 -17.95 -7.13 -9.58
C ALA A 49 -16.96 -7.25 -10.76
N LYS A 50 -16.73 -6.17 -11.52
CA LYS A 50 -15.63 -6.10 -12.52
C LYS A 50 -14.23 -6.14 -11.90
N ARG A 51 -14.10 -6.05 -10.57
CA ARG A 51 -12.83 -6.07 -9.82
C ARG A 51 -12.47 -7.44 -9.27
N ASP A 52 -13.20 -8.51 -9.59
CA ASP A 52 -12.95 -9.85 -9.06
C ASP A 52 -11.81 -10.52 -9.82
N ASN A 53 -10.60 -10.03 -9.57
CA ASN A 53 -9.38 -10.61 -10.07
C ASN A 53 -9.03 -11.87 -9.28
N THR A 54 -9.44 -13.01 -9.82
CA THR A 54 -9.24 -14.34 -9.22
C THR A 54 -8.03 -15.07 -9.79
N ALA A 55 -7.11 -14.36 -10.47
CA ALA A 55 -5.92 -14.97 -11.05
C ALA A 55 -5.10 -15.72 -9.98
N PRO A 56 -4.60 -16.93 -10.29
CA PRO A 56 -3.86 -17.73 -9.31
C PRO A 56 -2.55 -17.05 -8.92
N THR A 57 -2.24 -17.08 -7.63
CA THR A 57 -0.98 -16.56 -7.10
C THR A 57 0.18 -17.49 -7.40
N SER A 58 1.41 -16.95 -7.47
CA SER A 58 2.62 -17.77 -7.62
C SER A 58 3.56 -17.58 -6.42
N PRO A 59 4.23 -18.63 -5.90
CA PRO A 59 5.23 -18.47 -4.86
C PRO A 59 6.34 -17.48 -5.28
N LEU A 60 6.73 -16.58 -4.38
CA LEU A 60 7.85 -15.69 -4.60
C LEU A 60 9.16 -16.49 -4.55
N THR A 61 9.90 -16.50 -5.66
CA THR A 61 11.12 -17.32 -5.81
C THR A 61 12.35 -16.73 -5.13
N SER A 62 12.39 -15.41 -4.92
CA SER A 62 13.47 -14.73 -4.21
C SER A 62 12.99 -13.47 -3.49
N TYR A 63 13.17 -13.44 -2.17
CA TYR A 63 12.84 -12.29 -1.33
C TYR A 63 14.04 -11.35 -1.10
N THR A 64 15.26 -11.77 -1.41
CA THR A 64 16.50 -11.04 -1.01
C THR A 64 16.56 -9.63 -1.61
N GLN A 65 15.98 -9.46 -2.80
CA GLN A 65 15.88 -8.16 -3.47
C GLN A 65 15.01 -7.13 -2.73
N TYR A 66 14.17 -7.54 -1.77
CA TYR A 66 13.28 -6.66 -1.00
C TYR A 66 13.81 -6.28 0.38
N GLN A 67 14.89 -6.93 0.84
CA GLN A 67 15.46 -6.67 2.17
C GLN A 67 16.07 -5.26 2.23
N PHE A 68 16.87 -4.89 1.24
CA PHE A 68 17.47 -3.56 1.21
C PHE A 68 16.43 -2.43 1.05
N PRO A 69 15.43 -2.53 0.16
CA PRO A 69 14.28 -1.65 0.16
C PRO A 69 13.57 -1.52 1.52
N ALA A 70 13.34 -2.62 2.24
CA ALA A 70 12.72 -2.58 3.55
C ALA A 70 13.62 -1.86 4.59
N GLN A 71 14.94 -2.07 4.53
CA GLN A 71 15.91 -1.37 5.37
C GLN A 71 15.91 0.14 5.13
N LEU A 72 15.81 0.56 3.86
CA LEU A 72 15.68 1.97 3.48
C LEU A 72 14.36 2.56 3.99
N ALA A 73 13.23 1.85 3.83
CA ALA A 73 11.94 2.27 4.37
C ALA A 73 11.97 2.47 5.89
N GLN A 74 12.57 1.53 6.64
CA GLN A 74 12.74 1.67 8.09
C GLN A 74 13.64 2.84 8.47
N THR A 75 14.68 3.10 7.69
CA THR A 75 15.62 4.21 7.94
C THR A 75 14.95 5.57 7.96
N ALA A 76 13.89 5.76 7.18
CA ALA A 76 13.14 7.02 7.16
C ALA A 76 12.54 7.36 8.54
N TYR A 77 12.34 6.36 9.41
CA TYR A 77 11.86 6.57 10.78
C TYR A 77 12.96 6.95 11.78
N CYS A 78 14.24 6.90 11.39
CA CYS A 78 15.37 7.01 12.31
C CYS A 78 15.96 8.42 12.45
N GLY A 79 15.56 9.38 11.60
CA GLY A 79 16.08 10.75 11.66
C GLY A 79 17.60 10.84 11.46
N GLN A 80 18.15 10.00 10.56
CA GLN A 80 19.57 9.96 10.26
C GLN A 80 20.08 11.32 9.72
N ALA A 81 21.33 11.64 10.02
CA ALA A 81 21.97 12.85 9.51
C ALA A 81 22.46 12.67 8.07
N VAL A 82 22.66 13.79 7.36
CA VAL A 82 23.35 13.78 6.06
C VAL A 82 24.76 13.22 6.24
N GLY A 83 25.18 12.33 5.34
CA GLY A 83 26.44 11.60 5.41
C GLY A 83 26.35 10.24 6.11
N SER A 84 25.27 9.94 6.85
CA SER A 84 25.02 8.59 7.39
C SER A 84 24.86 7.56 6.27
N THR A 85 25.25 6.32 6.56
CA THR A 85 25.11 5.19 5.62
C THR A 85 24.09 4.16 6.10
N VAL A 86 23.38 3.56 5.15
CA VAL A 86 22.50 2.40 5.36
C VAL A 86 22.71 1.43 4.21
N GLY A 87 23.22 0.24 4.51
CA GLY A 87 23.72 -0.65 3.47
C GLY A 87 24.78 0.06 2.63
N ASP A 88 24.56 0.14 1.32
CA ASP A 88 25.42 0.89 0.39
C ASP A 88 24.94 2.33 0.10
N ALA A 89 23.85 2.78 0.75
CA ALA A 89 23.27 4.11 0.53
C ALA A 89 23.88 5.14 1.48
N THR A 90 24.39 6.25 0.94
CA THR A 90 24.82 7.43 1.71
C THR A 90 23.80 8.53 1.59
N LEU A 91 23.29 9.02 2.73
CA LEU A 91 22.30 10.10 2.76
C LEU A 91 22.94 11.42 2.30
N LEU A 92 22.29 12.07 1.32
CA LEU A 92 22.73 13.33 0.73
C LEU A 92 21.91 14.52 1.26
N TRP A 93 20.65 14.26 1.61
CA TRP A 93 19.72 15.26 2.10
C TRP A 93 18.67 14.60 2.98
N THR A 94 18.22 15.29 4.03
CA THR A 94 17.13 14.85 4.89
C THR A 94 16.22 16.04 5.23
N ALA A 95 14.94 15.76 5.43
CA ALA A 95 13.96 16.76 5.87
C ALA A 95 12.78 16.10 6.60
N GLY A 96 11.85 16.94 7.05
CA GLY A 96 10.67 16.56 7.82
C GLY A 96 10.84 16.85 9.30
N ASP A 97 9.72 17.02 9.97
CA ASP A 97 9.61 17.15 11.43
C ASP A 97 9.05 15.86 12.07
N GLY A 98 8.73 14.86 11.24
CA GLY A 98 7.97 13.69 11.65
C GLY A 98 6.61 14.10 12.21
N ARG A 99 5.97 15.16 11.76
CA ARG A 99 4.63 15.51 12.24
C ARG A 99 3.82 15.96 11.05
N SER A 100 3.89 17.25 10.77
CA SER A 100 3.24 17.86 9.62
C SER A 100 3.91 17.42 8.32
N ILE A 101 5.22 17.17 8.35
CA ILE A 101 5.99 16.67 7.24
C ILE A 101 6.65 15.38 7.71
N PRO A 102 6.21 14.21 7.22
CA PRO A 102 6.90 12.95 7.48
C PRO A 102 8.39 13.06 7.16
N MET A 103 9.22 12.38 7.95
CA MET A 103 10.65 12.36 7.67
C MET A 103 10.90 11.80 6.27
N THR A 104 11.80 12.42 5.53
CA THR A 104 12.18 12.00 4.18
C THR A 104 13.68 12.19 3.98
N TYR A 105 14.26 11.40 3.08
CA TYR A 105 15.65 11.58 2.69
C TYR A 105 15.89 11.27 1.22
N VAL A 106 16.93 11.90 0.67
CA VAL A 106 17.54 11.54 -0.61
C VAL A 106 18.93 10.97 -0.34
N ALA A 107 19.24 9.82 -0.92
CA ALA A 107 20.52 9.13 -0.78
C ALA A 107 21.08 8.68 -2.13
N TYR A 108 22.38 8.40 -2.18
CA TYR A 108 22.99 7.67 -3.30
C TYR A 108 23.40 6.27 -2.85
N SER A 109 22.99 5.26 -3.61
CA SER A 109 23.30 3.84 -3.43
C SER A 109 23.97 3.33 -4.71
N SER A 110 25.06 2.58 -4.57
CA SER A 110 25.71 1.96 -5.73
C SER A 110 24.85 0.87 -6.39
N SER A 111 23.97 0.21 -5.65
CA SER A 111 23.04 -0.81 -6.19
C SER A 111 21.68 -0.27 -6.62
N ARG A 112 21.24 0.90 -6.13
CA ARG A 112 19.89 1.46 -6.40
C ARG A 112 19.88 2.83 -7.08
N GLY A 113 21.03 3.48 -7.23
CA GLY A 113 21.12 4.85 -7.75
C GLY A 113 20.66 5.88 -6.73
N ILE A 114 19.88 6.87 -7.16
CA ILE A 114 19.33 7.90 -6.28
C ILE A 114 18.09 7.35 -5.57
N VAL A 115 18.15 7.24 -4.24
CA VAL A 115 17.04 6.76 -3.41
C VAL A 115 16.27 7.95 -2.84
N VAL A 116 14.95 7.91 -2.90
CA VAL A 116 14.04 8.79 -2.13
C VAL A 116 13.23 7.92 -1.18
N ALA A 117 13.27 8.20 0.11
CA ALA A 117 12.54 7.41 1.09
C ALA A 117 11.64 8.28 1.96
N HIS A 118 10.43 7.78 2.26
CA HIS A 118 9.46 8.47 3.11
C HIS A 118 9.04 7.64 4.32
N GLN A 119 8.97 8.35 5.44
CA GLN A 119 8.41 7.87 6.69
C GLN A 119 6.88 7.78 6.58
N GLY A 120 6.28 6.78 7.21
CA GLY A 120 4.85 6.74 7.46
C GLY A 120 4.45 7.40 8.80
N THR A 121 3.26 7.06 9.29
CA THR A 121 2.81 7.47 10.64
C THR A 121 2.95 6.32 11.63
N ASN A 122 2.66 6.58 12.91
CA ASN A 122 2.62 5.52 13.92
C ASN A 122 1.31 4.70 13.80
N THR A 123 1.33 3.44 14.23
CA THR A 123 0.16 2.53 14.23
C THR A 123 -1.02 3.05 15.04
N SER A 124 -0.76 3.70 16.18
CA SER A 124 -1.81 4.36 16.98
C SER A 124 -2.49 5.52 16.24
N SER A 125 -1.77 6.21 15.35
CA SER A 125 -2.34 7.21 14.45
C SER A 125 -3.17 6.58 13.34
N PHE A 126 -2.80 5.38 12.87
CA PHE A 126 -3.60 4.64 11.90
C PHE A 126 -4.93 4.15 12.48
N SER A 127 -4.95 3.70 13.74
CA SER A 127 -6.20 3.39 14.44
C SER A 127 -7.15 4.60 14.48
N SER A 128 -6.60 5.81 14.60
CA SER A 128 -7.38 7.04 14.60
C SER A 128 -7.87 7.39 13.19
N ILE A 129 -7.03 7.22 12.15
CA ILE A 129 -7.42 7.37 10.73
C ILE A 129 -8.53 6.38 10.34
N LEU A 130 -8.51 5.16 10.88
CA LEU A 130 -9.54 4.14 10.72
C LEU A 130 -10.90 4.55 11.32
N ASN A 131 -10.88 5.31 12.41
CA ASN A 131 -12.09 5.69 13.16
C ASN A 131 -12.67 7.03 12.73
N ASP A 132 -11.83 8.00 12.33
CA ASP A 132 -12.20 9.38 11.97
C ASP A 132 -12.28 9.61 10.45
N ALA A 133 -12.27 8.53 9.67
CA ALA A 133 -11.93 8.49 8.25
C ALA A 133 -12.61 9.53 7.33
N ASP A 134 -11.88 10.62 7.06
CA ASP A 134 -12.07 11.43 5.85
C ASP A 134 -11.23 10.81 4.72
N PHE A 135 -11.90 10.11 3.81
CA PHE A 135 -11.33 9.50 2.61
C PHE A 135 -11.69 10.31 1.36
N GLY A 136 -11.58 11.64 1.45
CA GLY A 136 -11.77 12.55 0.33
C GLY A 136 -10.85 12.22 -0.84
N LEU A 137 -11.46 12.05 -2.02
CA LEU A 137 -10.77 11.97 -3.31
C LEU A 137 -10.76 13.34 -3.97
N ASP A 138 -9.57 13.91 -4.13
CA ASP A 138 -9.36 15.16 -4.83
C ASP A 138 -8.89 14.92 -6.26
N ALA A 139 -9.12 15.91 -7.13
CA ALA A 139 -8.48 15.92 -8.44
C ALA A 139 -6.95 15.92 -8.27
N ALA A 140 -6.26 15.19 -9.15
CA ALA A 140 -4.80 15.19 -9.15
C ALA A 140 -4.23 16.61 -9.34
N ASP A 141 -3.21 16.96 -8.55
CA ASP A 141 -2.49 18.22 -8.72
C ASP A 141 -1.95 18.36 -10.15
N SER A 142 -1.80 19.60 -10.61
CA SER A 142 -1.29 19.92 -11.95
C SER A 142 0.03 19.21 -12.30
N ARG A 143 0.90 18.93 -11.31
CA ARG A 143 2.15 18.16 -11.48
C ARG A 143 1.94 16.72 -11.95
N LEU A 144 0.76 16.14 -11.71
CA LEU A 144 0.36 14.78 -12.10
C LEU A 144 -0.75 14.77 -13.17
N SER A 145 -1.10 15.92 -13.74
CA SER A 145 -2.16 16.04 -14.77
C SER A 145 -1.94 15.15 -16.00
N TYR A 146 -0.68 14.82 -16.32
CA TYR A 146 -0.32 13.91 -17.42
C TYR A 146 -0.81 12.45 -17.23
N LEU A 147 -1.28 12.11 -16.02
CA LEU A 147 -1.88 10.81 -15.72
C LEU A 147 -3.33 10.67 -16.25
N GLY A 148 -3.99 11.79 -16.57
CA GLY A 148 -5.37 11.82 -17.09
C GLY A 148 -6.32 12.66 -16.23
N SER A 149 -7.38 13.19 -16.85
CA SER A 149 -8.35 14.08 -16.19
C SER A 149 -9.23 13.39 -15.14
N ASP A 150 -9.42 12.07 -15.27
CA ASP A 150 -10.29 11.30 -14.37
C ASP A 150 -9.53 10.79 -13.13
N VAL A 151 -8.22 11.06 -13.05
CA VAL A 151 -7.37 10.64 -11.94
C VAL A 151 -7.74 11.43 -10.69
N LYS A 152 -8.11 10.70 -9.64
CA LYS A 152 -8.33 11.24 -8.31
C LYS A 152 -7.44 10.53 -7.29
N ILE A 153 -6.93 11.30 -6.34
CA ILE A 153 -5.96 10.87 -5.33
C ILE A 153 -6.52 11.25 -3.96
N HIS A 154 -6.18 10.46 -2.92
CA HIS A 154 -6.52 10.81 -1.55
C HIS A 154 -5.96 12.21 -1.20
N GLY A 155 -6.83 13.15 -0.80
CA GLY A 155 -6.46 14.55 -0.55
C GLY A 155 -5.31 14.70 0.44
N GLY A 156 -5.41 14.03 1.60
CA GLY A 156 -4.34 14.05 2.61
C GLY A 156 -2.98 13.48 2.13
N PHE A 157 -2.97 12.48 1.25
CA PHE A 157 -1.71 11.97 0.68
C PHE A 157 -1.13 12.95 -0.32
N GLN A 158 -1.96 13.53 -1.18
CA GLN A 158 -1.55 14.57 -2.13
C GLN A 158 -1.02 15.81 -1.41
N ASP A 159 -1.72 16.32 -0.40
CA ASP A 159 -1.28 17.48 0.39
C ASP A 159 0.04 17.24 1.10
N THR A 160 0.24 16.03 1.63
CA THR A 160 1.49 15.68 2.31
C THR A 160 2.64 15.58 1.31
N TRP A 161 2.38 14.98 0.14
CA TRP A 161 3.35 14.89 -0.95
C TRP A 161 3.75 16.28 -1.47
N LEU A 162 2.79 17.18 -1.70
CA LEU A 162 3.03 18.54 -2.20
C LEU A 162 3.96 19.37 -1.30
N ARG A 163 4.02 19.09 0.01
CA ARG A 163 4.92 19.79 0.95
C ARG A 163 6.41 19.54 0.65
N THR A 164 6.73 18.42 0.00
CA THR A 164 8.13 18.01 -0.23
C THR A 164 8.49 17.78 -1.70
N ALA A 165 7.50 17.62 -2.60
CA ALA A 165 7.69 17.28 -4.01
C ALA A 165 8.77 18.12 -4.74
N ASP A 166 8.68 19.46 -4.66
CA ASP A 166 9.62 20.33 -5.39
C ASP A 166 11.02 20.32 -4.78
N SER A 167 11.12 20.21 -3.45
CA SER A 167 12.40 20.03 -2.76
C SER A 167 13.06 18.72 -3.15
N ILE A 168 12.29 17.62 -3.16
CA ILE A 168 12.79 16.30 -3.56
C ILE A 168 13.26 16.31 -5.01
N LEU A 169 12.49 16.89 -5.94
CA LEU A 169 12.92 17.03 -7.33
C LEU A 169 14.26 17.77 -7.46
N ALA A 170 14.43 18.87 -6.72
CA ALA A 170 15.68 19.63 -6.72
C ALA A 170 16.86 18.80 -6.19
N GLN A 171 16.66 18.06 -5.09
CA GLN A 171 17.70 17.20 -4.52
C GLN A 171 18.04 16.01 -5.41
N VAL A 172 17.04 15.38 -6.06
CA VAL A 172 17.26 14.30 -7.02
C VAL A 172 18.04 14.82 -8.24
N LYS A 173 17.69 15.99 -8.81
CA LYS A 173 18.46 16.60 -9.92
C LYS A 173 19.91 16.92 -9.53
N SER A 174 20.11 17.44 -8.34
CA SER A 174 21.46 17.69 -7.78
C SER A 174 22.25 16.38 -7.66
N ALA A 175 21.63 15.33 -7.11
CA ALA A 175 22.25 14.02 -6.98
C ALA A 175 22.58 13.39 -8.35
N LEU A 176 21.69 13.50 -9.34
CA LEU A 176 21.94 13.01 -10.71
C LEU A 176 23.09 13.74 -11.42
N THR A 177 23.32 15.01 -11.09
CA THR A 177 24.48 15.76 -11.60
C THR A 177 25.78 15.23 -10.99
N LYS A 178 25.75 14.85 -9.71
CA LYS A 178 26.91 14.26 -9.01
C LYS A 178 27.16 12.80 -9.39
N TYR A 179 26.09 12.05 -9.69
CA TYR A 179 26.11 10.63 -10.01
C TYR A 179 25.42 10.37 -11.36
N PRO A 180 26.04 10.80 -12.48
CA PRO A 180 25.43 10.71 -13.81
C PRO A 180 25.13 9.27 -14.20
N GLY A 181 24.00 9.06 -14.87
CA GLY A 181 23.55 7.73 -15.31
C GLY A 181 22.85 6.90 -14.23
N SER A 182 22.70 7.41 -13.01
CA SER A 182 21.97 6.71 -11.95
C SER A 182 20.48 6.59 -12.28
N ALA A 183 19.89 5.46 -11.91
CA ALA A 183 18.44 5.32 -11.80
C ALA A 183 17.93 6.06 -10.56
N VAL A 184 16.60 6.25 -10.47
CA VAL A 184 15.91 6.77 -9.30
C VAL A 184 15.03 5.66 -8.72
N PHE A 185 15.08 5.49 -7.40
CA PHE A 185 14.31 4.51 -6.67
C PHE A 185 13.57 5.20 -5.53
N THR A 186 12.24 5.12 -5.51
CA THR A 186 11.44 5.62 -4.39
C THR A 186 10.99 4.46 -3.51
N VAL A 187 10.94 4.69 -2.20
CA VAL A 187 10.55 3.65 -1.24
C VAL A 187 9.85 4.24 -0.04
N GLY A 188 8.89 3.54 0.52
CA GLY A 188 8.20 4.03 1.72
C GLY A 188 7.41 2.95 2.41
N HIS A 189 7.07 3.20 3.66
CA HIS A 189 6.18 2.36 4.45
C HIS A 189 4.92 3.13 4.81
N SER A 190 3.77 2.47 4.75
CA SER A 190 2.50 3.01 5.21
C SER A 190 2.10 4.30 4.47
N LEU A 191 1.75 5.39 5.16
CA LEU A 191 1.57 6.72 4.54
C LEU A 191 2.74 7.06 3.60
N GLY A 192 3.98 6.78 4.01
CA GLY A 192 5.18 7.02 3.21
C GLY A 192 5.21 6.19 1.92
N ALA A 193 4.59 5.02 1.88
CA ALA A 193 4.47 4.24 0.65
C ALA A 193 3.60 4.95 -0.40
N SER A 194 2.50 5.60 0.03
CA SER A 194 1.67 6.40 -0.88
C SER A 194 2.41 7.65 -1.37
N ILE A 195 3.11 8.35 -0.49
CA ILE A 195 3.90 9.54 -0.87
C ILE A 195 5.02 9.16 -1.85
N SER A 196 5.74 8.07 -1.60
CA SER A 196 6.80 7.57 -2.49
C SER A 196 6.27 7.12 -3.86
N LEU A 197 5.05 6.61 -3.95
CA LEU A 197 4.39 6.32 -5.23
C LEU A 197 4.10 7.62 -6.02
N LEU A 198 3.60 8.66 -5.35
CA LEU A 198 3.37 9.97 -5.98
C LEU A 198 4.68 10.61 -6.45
N ASP A 199 5.74 10.50 -5.65
CA ASP A 199 7.08 10.93 -6.05
C ASP A 199 7.58 10.16 -7.28
N ALA A 200 7.37 8.85 -7.34
CA ALA A 200 7.81 8.05 -8.48
C ALA A 200 7.20 8.54 -9.80
N LEU A 201 5.90 8.84 -9.78
CA LEU A 201 5.17 9.37 -10.94
C LEU A 201 5.70 10.76 -11.30
N TYR A 202 5.78 11.66 -10.33
CA TYR A 202 6.28 13.02 -10.55
C TYR A 202 7.71 13.05 -11.08
N LEU A 203 8.62 12.32 -10.43
CA LEU A 203 10.02 12.22 -10.85
C LEU A 203 10.14 11.61 -12.25
N LYS A 204 9.33 10.60 -12.58
CA LYS A 204 9.30 10.03 -13.93
C LYS A 204 8.93 11.07 -14.98
N GLN A 205 7.94 11.91 -14.71
CA GLN A 205 7.53 12.98 -15.62
C GLN A 205 8.62 14.06 -15.76
N GLN A 206 9.29 14.40 -14.67
CA GLN A 206 10.27 15.49 -14.62
C GLN A 206 11.67 15.10 -15.11
N LEU A 207 11.99 13.79 -15.12
CA LEU A 207 13.32 13.25 -15.41
C LEU A 207 13.26 12.35 -16.64
N SER A 208 12.94 12.94 -17.79
CA SER A 208 12.87 12.23 -19.07
C SER A 208 14.18 11.49 -19.37
N GLY A 209 14.08 10.18 -19.64
CA GLY A 209 15.24 9.32 -19.91
C GLY A 209 15.88 8.67 -18.67
N THR A 210 15.47 9.06 -17.45
CA THR A 210 15.90 8.41 -16.21
C THR A 210 14.96 7.26 -15.85
N SER A 211 15.51 6.09 -15.54
CA SER A 211 14.71 4.98 -15.01
C SER A 211 14.23 5.32 -13.61
N VAL A 212 12.92 5.21 -13.37
CA VAL A 212 12.30 5.44 -12.06
C VAL A 212 11.51 4.19 -11.66
N THR A 213 11.81 3.65 -10.48
CA THR A 213 11.12 2.49 -9.89
C THR A 213 10.68 2.80 -8.46
N SER A 214 9.67 2.08 -7.96
CA SER A 214 9.12 2.32 -6.63
C SER A 214 8.76 1.02 -5.93
N ILE A 215 9.04 0.93 -4.62
CA ILE A 215 8.52 -0.13 -3.74
C ILE A 215 7.78 0.47 -2.56
N GLY A 216 6.54 0.07 -2.36
CA GLY A 216 5.76 0.40 -1.16
C GLY A 216 5.66 -0.78 -0.19
N PHE A 217 5.72 -0.53 1.11
CA PHE A 217 5.45 -1.52 2.16
C PHE A 217 4.21 -1.13 2.95
N GLY A 218 3.27 -2.06 3.16
CA GLY A 218 2.01 -1.77 3.88
C GLY A 218 1.26 -0.59 3.27
N LEU A 219 1.17 -0.53 1.93
CA LEU A 219 0.66 0.60 1.18
C LEU A 219 -0.87 0.72 1.31
N PRO A 220 -1.44 1.84 1.81
CA PRO A 220 -2.87 2.11 1.68
C PRO A 220 -3.22 2.48 0.22
N ARG A 221 -4.47 2.23 -0.21
CA ARG A 221 -4.92 2.64 -1.55
C ARG A 221 -4.78 4.14 -1.71
N THR A 222 -4.08 4.56 -2.76
CA THR A 222 -3.69 5.97 -2.92
C THR A 222 -4.69 6.78 -3.75
N GLY A 223 -5.42 6.15 -4.68
CA GLY A 223 -6.35 6.85 -5.58
C GLY A 223 -7.41 5.94 -6.16
N ASN A 224 -8.16 6.48 -7.13
CA ASN A 224 -9.24 5.78 -7.82
C ASN A 224 -8.74 4.79 -8.89
N VAL A 225 -9.66 4.12 -9.58
CA VAL A 225 -9.34 3.18 -10.67
C VAL A 225 -8.51 3.83 -11.79
N ALA A 226 -8.83 5.08 -12.15
CA ALA A 226 -8.05 5.82 -13.16
C ALA A 226 -6.59 6.02 -12.70
N PHE A 227 -6.39 6.34 -11.42
CA PHE A 227 -5.04 6.43 -10.83
C PHE A 227 -4.31 5.08 -10.88
N ALA A 228 -4.94 3.98 -10.45
CA ALA A 228 -4.34 2.65 -10.48
C ALA A 228 -3.92 2.22 -11.90
N ASN A 229 -4.79 2.46 -12.89
CA ASN A 229 -4.49 2.20 -14.30
C ASN A 229 -3.34 3.06 -14.82
N ALA A 230 -3.26 4.33 -14.40
CA ALA A 230 -2.16 5.22 -14.76
C ALA A 230 -0.84 4.74 -14.15
N VAL A 231 -0.83 4.22 -12.91
CA VAL A 231 0.36 3.61 -12.31
C VAL A 231 0.81 2.40 -13.13
N ASP A 232 -0.09 1.48 -13.46
CA ASP A 232 0.24 0.28 -14.26
C ASP A 232 0.83 0.65 -15.63
N GLN A 233 0.28 1.70 -16.27
CA GLN A 233 0.76 2.16 -17.57
C GLN A 233 2.11 2.89 -17.49
N LYS A 234 2.31 3.73 -16.47
CA LYS A 234 3.46 4.66 -16.42
C LYS A 234 4.62 4.10 -15.62
N LEU A 235 4.41 3.28 -14.61
CA LEU A 235 5.44 2.86 -13.66
C LEU A 235 5.73 1.35 -13.75
N ALA A 236 6.33 0.94 -14.86
CA ALA A 236 6.77 -0.44 -15.05
C ALA A 236 7.70 -0.90 -13.91
N GLY A 237 7.45 -2.09 -13.38
CA GLY A 237 8.22 -2.65 -12.26
C GLY A 237 7.86 -2.08 -10.89
N TYR A 238 6.74 -1.36 -10.78
CA TYR A 238 6.15 -1.01 -9.49
C TYR A 238 5.83 -2.27 -8.67
N THR A 239 6.08 -2.24 -7.37
CA THR A 239 5.77 -3.33 -6.45
C THR A 239 5.26 -2.76 -5.13
N HIS A 240 4.27 -3.40 -4.54
CA HIS A 240 3.84 -3.13 -3.17
C HIS A 240 3.75 -4.43 -2.37
N ILE A 241 4.20 -4.38 -1.13
CA ILE A 241 4.43 -5.57 -0.30
C ILE A 241 3.58 -5.46 0.96
N ASN A 242 2.70 -6.44 1.15
CA ASN A 242 1.75 -6.52 2.26
C ASN A 242 2.15 -7.65 3.20
N ASN A 243 2.00 -7.45 4.51
CA ASN A 243 2.40 -8.43 5.52
C ASN A 243 1.19 -9.01 6.25
N GLY A 244 1.02 -10.32 6.17
CA GLY A 244 0.02 -11.05 6.96
C GLY A 244 -1.39 -10.51 6.77
N ARG A 245 -1.97 -10.05 7.89
CA ARG A 245 -3.34 -9.54 8.01
C ARG A 245 -3.34 -8.05 8.30
N ASP A 246 -2.34 -7.34 7.79
CA ASP A 246 -2.24 -5.87 7.87
C ASP A 246 -3.52 -5.21 7.31
N PRO A 247 -4.24 -4.40 8.11
CA PRO A 247 -5.43 -3.69 7.64
C PRO A 247 -5.11 -2.49 6.73
N VAL A 248 -3.91 -1.92 6.77
CA VAL A 248 -3.60 -0.66 6.07
C VAL A 248 -3.77 -0.79 4.55
N PRO A 249 -3.29 -1.85 3.88
CA PRO A 249 -3.55 -2.05 2.45
C PRO A 249 -5.02 -2.24 2.07
N ARG A 250 -5.89 -2.45 3.05
CA ARG A 250 -7.33 -2.58 2.85
C ARG A 250 -8.06 -1.24 2.95
N LEU A 251 -7.34 -0.14 3.17
CA LEU A 251 -7.88 1.21 3.34
C LEU A 251 -7.28 2.20 2.33
N PRO A 252 -8.03 3.25 1.96
CA PRO A 252 -9.48 3.39 2.12
C PRO A 252 -10.25 2.25 1.42
N PRO A 253 -11.52 1.97 1.75
CA PRO A 253 -12.29 0.88 1.14
C PRO A 253 -12.33 0.94 -0.39
N ALA A 254 -12.42 -0.23 -1.03
CA ALA A 254 -12.41 -0.38 -2.50
C ALA A 254 -13.67 0.14 -3.21
N VAL A 255 -14.50 0.96 -2.57
CA VAL A 255 -15.68 1.56 -3.21
C VAL A 255 -15.21 2.55 -4.28
N SER A 256 -14.44 3.57 -3.88
CA SER A 256 -13.94 4.62 -4.75
C SER A 256 -12.42 4.54 -5.01
N TYR A 257 -11.73 3.64 -4.30
CA TYR A 257 -10.27 3.46 -4.37
C TYR A 257 -9.89 2.13 -5.01
N GLN A 258 -8.68 2.06 -5.56
CA GLN A 258 -8.14 0.87 -6.22
C GLN A 258 -6.62 0.81 -6.07
N HIS A 259 -6.07 -0.36 -5.74
CA HIS A 259 -4.63 -0.61 -5.87
C HIS A 259 -4.21 -0.84 -7.32
N ALA A 260 -3.03 -0.35 -7.67
CA ALA A 260 -2.34 -0.75 -8.89
C ALA A 260 -1.83 -2.21 -8.79
N SER A 261 -1.44 -2.78 -9.92
CA SER A 261 -0.86 -4.12 -9.98
C SER A 261 0.51 -4.18 -9.29
N GLY A 262 1.00 -5.39 -9.03
CA GLY A 262 2.35 -5.59 -8.47
C GLY A 262 2.37 -5.93 -6.98
N GLU A 263 1.28 -6.50 -6.46
CA GLU A 263 1.22 -6.94 -5.07
C GLU A 263 2.12 -8.18 -4.83
N ILE A 264 2.85 -8.13 -3.72
CA ILE A 264 3.49 -9.27 -3.08
C ILE A 264 2.91 -9.41 -1.68
N TRP A 265 2.42 -10.59 -1.35
CA TRP A 265 1.82 -10.85 -0.05
C TRP A 265 2.65 -11.84 0.76
N ILE A 266 3.22 -11.37 1.88
CA ILE A 266 3.91 -12.20 2.87
C ILE A 266 2.85 -12.89 3.73
N ASN A 267 2.75 -14.21 3.61
CA ASN A 267 1.76 -14.99 4.35
C ASN A 267 2.33 -16.38 4.67
N PRO A 268 2.47 -16.79 5.94
CA PRO A 268 2.07 -16.08 7.16
C PRO A 268 2.90 -14.82 7.43
N ALA A 269 2.33 -13.90 8.22
CA ALA A 269 2.95 -12.64 8.62
C ALA A 269 4.38 -12.85 9.17
N ASN A 270 5.26 -11.89 8.93
CA ASN A 270 6.65 -11.86 9.43
C ASN A 270 7.55 -12.97 8.89
N GLY A 271 7.05 -13.78 7.95
CA GLY A 271 7.74 -14.91 7.36
C GLY A 271 8.63 -14.53 6.17
N LEU A 272 9.23 -15.56 5.58
CA LEU A 272 9.97 -15.48 4.31
C LEU A 272 9.15 -16.03 3.14
N ALA A 273 8.05 -16.73 3.42
CA ALA A 273 7.11 -17.20 2.43
C ALA A 273 6.24 -16.04 1.97
N ALA A 274 6.17 -15.83 0.66
CA ALA A 274 5.33 -14.84 0.05
C ALA A 274 4.84 -15.34 -1.31
N VAL A 275 3.79 -14.71 -1.81
CA VAL A 275 3.26 -14.94 -3.16
C VAL A 275 3.24 -13.65 -3.96
N THR A 276 3.40 -13.77 -5.28
CA THR A 276 3.09 -12.70 -6.23
C THR A 276 1.62 -12.78 -6.63
N CYS A 277 1.00 -11.62 -6.71
CA CYS A 277 -0.43 -11.43 -6.90
C CYS A 277 -0.65 -10.74 -8.26
N PRO A 278 -1.01 -11.49 -9.32
CA PRO A 278 -1.17 -10.90 -10.65
C PRO A 278 -2.33 -9.90 -10.67
N GLY A 279 -2.16 -8.79 -11.38
CA GLY A 279 -3.17 -7.76 -11.61
C GLY A 279 -3.49 -6.89 -10.38
N GLN A 280 -4.54 -6.08 -10.50
CA GLN A 280 -5.04 -5.20 -9.44
C GLN A 280 -6.00 -5.96 -8.51
N GLU A 281 -6.02 -5.61 -7.22
CA GLU A 281 -6.97 -6.11 -6.20
C GLU A 281 -7.24 -7.64 -6.26
N ASN A 282 -6.18 -8.45 -6.34
CA ASN A 282 -6.30 -9.90 -6.48
C ASN A 282 -6.98 -10.54 -5.25
N GLU A 283 -8.08 -11.27 -5.48
CA GLU A 283 -8.92 -11.85 -4.44
C GLU A 283 -8.26 -12.99 -3.67
N ASN A 284 -7.21 -13.59 -4.24
CA ASN A 284 -6.42 -14.65 -3.60
C ASN A 284 -5.28 -14.10 -2.73
N CYS A 285 -5.14 -12.77 -2.62
CA CYS A 285 -4.06 -12.11 -1.86
C CYS A 285 -4.58 -11.38 -0.62
N ILE A 286 -4.06 -10.20 -0.26
CA ILE A 286 -4.49 -9.49 0.96
C ILE A 286 -6.00 -9.23 0.98
N ARG A 287 -6.64 -9.17 -0.20
CA ARG A 287 -8.10 -9.04 -0.35
C ARG A 287 -8.87 -10.23 0.22
N SER A 288 -8.28 -11.43 0.28
CA SER A 288 -8.87 -12.63 0.88
C SER A 288 -9.03 -12.54 2.40
N VAL A 289 -8.32 -11.63 3.06
CA VAL A 289 -8.26 -11.56 4.53
C VAL A 289 -9.58 -11.05 5.09
N ASN A 290 -10.20 -11.86 5.97
CA ASN A 290 -11.41 -11.49 6.67
C ASN A 290 -11.16 -10.26 7.56
N PRO A 291 -11.96 -9.16 7.40
CA PRO A 291 -11.81 -7.95 8.21
C PRO A 291 -11.85 -8.18 9.73
N LEU A 292 -12.59 -9.18 10.22
CA LEU A 292 -12.65 -9.53 11.65
C LEU A 292 -11.35 -10.16 12.19
N THR A 293 -10.40 -10.46 11.31
CA THR A 293 -9.12 -11.10 11.65
C THR A 293 -7.91 -10.20 11.41
N TYR A 294 -8.14 -8.93 11.02
CA TYR A 294 -7.06 -7.97 10.84
C TYR A 294 -6.19 -7.85 12.09
N ASN A 295 -4.89 -7.70 11.85
CA ASN A 295 -3.89 -7.54 12.90
C ASN A 295 -3.02 -6.32 12.59
N VAL A 296 -3.20 -5.26 13.38
CA VAL A 296 -2.41 -4.02 13.24
C VAL A 296 -0.92 -4.23 13.49
N ASP A 297 -0.54 -5.26 14.26
CA ASP A 297 0.87 -5.57 14.53
C ASP A 297 1.58 -6.11 13.27
N ASP A 298 0.84 -6.68 12.32
CA ASP A 298 1.42 -7.15 11.06
C ASP A 298 1.87 -5.95 10.20
N HIS A 299 1.29 -4.76 10.40
CA HIS A 299 1.68 -3.54 9.70
C HIS A 299 3.12 -3.12 10.05
N THR A 300 3.43 -3.01 11.34
CA THR A 300 4.80 -2.76 11.84
C THR A 300 5.55 -4.07 12.11
N GLY A 301 5.46 -5.00 11.17
CA GLY A 301 6.03 -6.33 11.27
C GLY A 301 7.39 -6.48 10.59
N THR A 302 7.75 -7.71 10.29
CA THR A 302 8.97 -8.08 9.57
C THR A 302 8.68 -8.28 8.08
N TYR A 303 9.29 -7.46 7.24
CA TYR A 303 9.29 -7.59 5.80
C TYR A 303 10.62 -8.21 5.37
N PHE A 304 10.62 -9.51 5.05
CA PHE A 304 11.79 -10.24 4.55
C PHE A 304 13.09 -9.99 5.34
N LYS A 305 13.06 -10.29 6.65
CA LYS A 305 14.16 -10.08 7.61
C LYS A 305 14.45 -8.62 8.01
N VAL A 306 13.64 -7.66 7.61
CA VAL A 306 13.74 -6.29 8.15
C VAL A 306 12.48 -5.99 8.94
N HIS A 307 12.66 -5.66 10.22
CA HIS A 307 11.55 -5.21 11.05
C HIS A 307 11.27 -3.72 10.79
N ILE A 308 10.15 -3.41 10.15
CA ILE A 308 9.73 -2.02 9.93
C ILE A 308 8.89 -1.59 11.13
N ALA A 309 9.56 -1.13 12.19
CA ALA A 309 8.98 -0.90 13.51
C ALA A 309 8.26 0.46 13.66
N GLY A 310 8.37 1.34 12.66
CA GLY A 310 7.98 2.73 12.82
C GLY A 310 9.05 3.54 13.58
N ARG A 311 8.62 4.56 14.34
CA ARG A 311 9.52 5.57 14.94
C ARG A 311 10.38 5.05 16.09
N GLY A 312 11.67 5.39 16.03
CA GLY A 312 12.61 5.23 17.15
C GLY A 312 12.98 3.79 17.50
N ALA A 313 12.36 2.80 16.87
CA ALA A 313 12.71 1.39 16.97
C ALA A 313 13.46 0.93 15.71
N ASN A 314 14.29 -0.11 15.81
CA ASN A 314 15.16 -0.60 14.73
C ASN A 314 15.96 0.53 14.04
N CYS A 315 16.69 1.32 14.83
CA CYS A 315 17.55 2.42 14.38
C CYS A 315 18.98 2.23 14.96
N PRO A 316 20.03 1.99 14.14
CA PRO A 316 19.98 1.89 12.68
C PRO A 316 19.18 0.66 12.21
N ALA A 317 18.53 0.78 11.05
CA ALA A 317 17.78 -0.32 10.46
C ALA A 317 18.71 -1.47 10.08
N VAL A 318 18.41 -2.69 10.54
CA VAL A 318 19.20 -3.88 10.23
C VAL A 318 18.42 -4.92 9.43
N ILE A 319 19.14 -5.68 8.62
CA ILE A 319 18.68 -6.93 8.00
C ILE A 319 19.10 -8.06 8.95
N SER A 320 18.14 -8.77 9.56
CA SER A 320 18.40 -9.88 10.50
C SER A 320 18.77 -11.19 9.82
#